data_AF-A0AA43JQQ8-F1
#
_entry.id   AF-A0AA43JQQ8-F1
#
_cell.length_a   1.000
_cell.length_b   1.000
_cell.length_c   1.000
_cell.angle_alpha   90.00
_cell.angle_beta   90.00
_cell.angle_gamma   90.00
#
_symmetry.space_group_name_H-M   'P 1'
#
loop_
_entity.id
_entity.type
_entity.pdbx_description
1 polymer ?
#
loop_
_entity_poly.entity_id
_entity_poly.type
_entity_poly.pdbx_seq_one_letter_code
_entity_poly.pdbx_strand_id
1 'polypeptide(L)'
;MNLTPSYMKLSDTGELQSRAERMARMLKKCALCPRACAVDRTSGELGECKAGAGIMVSNAFLHFGEEPPLVGMGGSGTIFLTHCNLRCVFCQNFHISHIGHGEEVGADELARMTLQLQAMGAQNINFVTPTHYAPQIVEAVAIAAERGLQLPIVWNCGGYESLPVIRALEGIVDIYMPDKKFFDNDS
;
A
#
# COMPACT_ATOMS: atom_id res chain seq x y z
N MET A 1 16.23 9.32 17.28
CA MET A 1 16.34 10.01 15.98
C MET A 1 14.93 10.30 15.52
N ASN A 2 14.56 11.57 15.39
CA ASN A 2 13.29 11.92 14.74
C ASN A 2 13.52 11.78 13.24
N LEU A 3 13.21 10.61 12.69
CA LEU A 3 13.16 10.43 11.24
C LEU A 3 11.94 11.22 10.76
N THR A 4 12.15 12.22 9.91
CA THR A 4 11.06 12.85 9.16
C THR A 4 10.73 11.96 7.97
N PRO A 5 9.50 11.43 7.85
CA PRO A 5 9.09 10.64 6.69
C PRO A 5 9.27 11.41 5.38
N SER A 6 9.63 10.69 4.32
CA SER A 6 9.99 11.28 3.03
C SER A 6 8.83 12.03 2.39
N TYR A 7 7.60 11.54 2.57
CA TYR A 7 6.40 12.11 1.97
C TYR A 7 6.07 13.52 2.50
N MET A 8 6.56 13.91 3.68
CA MET A 8 6.28 15.23 4.25
C MET A 8 6.81 16.36 3.36
N LYS A 9 7.99 16.16 2.73
CA LYS A 9 8.54 17.14 1.77
C LYS A 9 7.66 17.30 0.54
N LEU A 10 7.04 16.21 0.10
CA LEU A 10 6.09 16.21 -1.02
C LEU A 10 4.75 16.84 -0.60
N SER A 11 4.35 16.66 0.66
CA SER A 11 3.17 17.30 1.24
C SER A 11 3.33 18.81 1.29
N ASP A 12 4.47 19.31 1.79
CA ASP A 12 4.75 20.75 1.91
C ASP A 12 4.72 21.50 0.57
N THR A 13 5.03 20.79 -0.52
CA THR A 13 5.07 21.34 -1.89
C THR A 13 3.78 21.10 -2.67
N GLY A 14 2.80 20.36 -2.11
CA GLY A 14 1.60 19.92 -2.81
C GLY A 14 1.82 18.82 -3.85
N GLU A 15 3.05 18.35 -4.04
CA GLU A 15 3.41 17.29 -4.98
C GLU A 15 2.76 15.95 -4.59
N LEU A 16 2.60 15.68 -3.30
CA LEU A 16 1.93 14.47 -2.81
C LEU A 16 0.48 14.41 -3.32
N GLN A 17 -0.27 15.50 -3.18
CA GLN A 17 -1.65 15.61 -3.68
C GLN A 17 -1.71 15.50 -5.22
N SER A 18 -0.81 16.18 -5.92
CA SER A 18 -0.72 16.08 -7.39
C SER A 18 -0.44 14.65 -7.88
N ARG A 19 0.36 13.87 -7.13
CA ARG A 19 0.62 12.46 -7.42
C ARG A 19 -0.61 11.60 -7.15
N ALA A 20 -1.31 11.82 -6.04
CA ALA A 20 -2.57 11.13 -5.74
C ALA A 20 -3.57 11.28 -6.90
N GLU A 21 -3.80 12.51 -7.37
CA GLU A 21 -4.70 12.78 -8.50
C GLU A 21 -4.25 12.13 -9.81
N ARG A 22 -2.93 12.13 -10.09
CA ARG A 22 -2.36 11.45 -11.26
C ARG A 22 -2.56 9.95 -11.19
N MET A 23 -2.31 9.35 -10.04
CA MET A 23 -2.44 7.91 -9.84
C MET A 23 -3.91 7.47 -9.87
N ALA A 24 -4.83 8.28 -9.35
CA ALA A 24 -6.28 8.01 -9.43
C ALA A 24 -6.74 7.81 -10.88
N ARG A 25 -6.18 8.56 -11.84
CA ARG A 25 -6.47 8.38 -13.28
C ARG A 25 -5.99 7.03 -13.83
N MET A 26 -5.01 6.38 -13.20
CA MET A 26 -4.56 5.04 -13.59
C MET A 26 -5.62 3.97 -13.36
N LEU A 27 -6.64 4.23 -12.52
CA LEU A 27 -7.74 3.29 -12.29
C LEU A 27 -8.65 3.13 -13.52
N LYS A 28 -8.73 4.14 -14.40
CA LYS A 28 -9.53 4.07 -15.64
C LYS A 28 -8.97 3.15 -16.71
N LYS A 29 -7.67 2.85 -16.64
CA LYS A 29 -6.99 1.92 -17.54
C LYS A 29 -5.84 1.28 -16.78
N CYS A 30 -6.19 0.26 -15.98
CA CYS A 30 -5.28 -0.28 -14.98
C CYS A 30 -3.98 -0.85 -15.58
N ALA A 31 -2.85 -0.26 -15.17
CA ALA A 31 -1.50 -0.72 -15.48
C ALA A 31 -0.57 -0.70 -14.25
N LEU A 32 -1.13 -0.96 -13.06
CA LEU A 32 -0.41 -0.87 -11.78
C LEU A 32 0.65 -1.97 -11.57
N CYS A 33 0.53 -3.08 -12.29
CA CYS A 33 1.43 -4.22 -12.23
C CYS A 33 1.70 -4.78 -13.65
N PRO A 34 2.67 -5.70 -13.82
CA PRO A 34 3.01 -6.30 -15.11
C PRO A 34 1.85 -6.98 -15.85
N ARG A 35 0.73 -7.29 -15.18
CA ARG A 35 -0.46 -7.83 -15.87
C ARG A 35 -1.09 -6.85 -16.85
N ALA A 36 -0.97 -5.54 -16.60
CA ALA A 36 -1.48 -4.47 -17.47
C ALA A 36 -2.89 -4.73 -18.03
N CYS A 37 -3.84 -5.15 -17.18
CA CYS A 37 -5.15 -5.64 -17.62
C CYS A 37 -6.05 -4.59 -18.28
N ALA A 38 -5.70 -3.30 -18.20
CA ALA A 38 -6.38 -2.19 -18.86
C ALA A 38 -7.86 -1.98 -18.50
N VAL A 39 -8.39 -2.73 -17.52
CA VAL A 39 -9.76 -2.56 -17.00
C VAL A 39 -9.98 -1.16 -16.44
N ASP A 40 -11.20 -0.67 -16.57
CA ASP A 40 -11.66 0.54 -15.91
C ASP A 40 -12.27 0.19 -14.55
N ARG A 41 -11.47 0.32 -13.49
CA ARG A 41 -11.95 0.02 -12.13
C ARG A 41 -13.01 1.00 -11.66
N THR A 42 -13.06 2.21 -12.24
CA THR A 42 -14.04 3.24 -11.88
C THR A 42 -15.43 2.95 -12.46
N SER A 43 -15.52 2.11 -13.48
CA SER A 43 -16.78 1.57 -14.00
C SER A 43 -17.20 0.26 -13.32
N GLY A 44 -16.41 -0.23 -12.35
CA GLY A 44 -16.66 -1.49 -11.65
C GLY A 44 -16.01 -2.72 -12.30
N GLU A 45 -15.21 -2.56 -13.36
CA GLU A 45 -14.50 -3.68 -13.95
C GLU A 45 -13.37 -4.19 -13.05
N LEU A 46 -13.18 -5.51 -13.04
CA LEU A 46 -12.19 -6.18 -12.20
C LEU A 46 -11.16 -6.93 -13.06
N GLY A 47 -9.88 -6.73 -12.75
CA GLY A 47 -8.79 -7.51 -13.31
C GLY A 47 -8.59 -8.84 -12.57
N GLU A 48 -7.51 -9.55 -12.92
CA GLU A 48 -7.15 -10.82 -12.27
C GLU A 48 -6.94 -10.68 -10.76
N CYS A 49 -6.48 -9.51 -10.29
CA CYS A 49 -6.32 -9.24 -8.87
C CYS A 49 -7.64 -9.16 -8.10
N LYS A 50 -8.78 -8.91 -8.77
CA LYS A 50 -10.11 -8.65 -8.17
C LYS A 50 -10.26 -7.35 -7.35
N ALA A 51 -9.20 -6.56 -7.23
CA ALA A 51 -9.26 -5.22 -6.66
C ALA A 51 -10.05 -4.22 -7.53
N GLY A 52 -11.05 -3.57 -6.92
CA GLY A 52 -11.88 -2.52 -7.54
C GLY A 52 -11.34 -1.09 -7.33
N ALA A 53 -12.26 -0.12 -7.33
CA ALA A 53 -11.96 1.30 -7.08
C ALA A 53 -11.81 1.63 -5.57
N GLY A 54 -12.58 0.99 -4.69
CA GLY A 54 -12.36 1.06 -3.24
C GLY A 54 -11.19 0.19 -2.77
N ILE A 55 -10.74 0.42 -1.53
CA ILE A 55 -9.69 -0.37 -0.89
C ILE A 55 -10.37 -1.43 -0.02
N MET A 56 -9.92 -2.68 -0.11
CA MET A 56 -10.40 -3.73 0.80
C MET A 56 -9.36 -3.96 1.89
N VAL A 57 -9.75 -3.78 3.15
CA VAL A 57 -8.89 -3.98 4.33
C VAL A 57 -9.38 -5.18 5.12
N SER A 58 -8.49 -6.14 5.37
CA SER A 58 -8.78 -7.25 6.27
C SER A 58 -8.65 -6.82 7.73
N ASN A 59 -7.49 -6.25 8.08
CA ASN A 59 -7.15 -5.92 9.46
C ASN A 59 -6.16 -4.74 9.52
N ALA A 60 -6.24 -3.95 10.58
CA ALA A 60 -5.27 -2.92 10.94
C ALA A 60 -4.88 -3.06 12.42
N PHE A 61 -3.61 -3.26 12.73
CA PHE A 61 -3.15 -3.52 14.10
C PHE A 61 -1.64 -3.27 14.28
N LEU A 62 -1.18 -3.25 15.54
CA LEU A 62 0.24 -3.25 15.87
C LEU A 62 0.81 -4.67 15.73
N HIS A 63 1.61 -4.90 14.70
CA HIS A 63 2.22 -6.19 14.42
C HIS A 63 3.61 -6.28 15.05
N PHE A 64 3.76 -7.23 15.99
CA PHE A 64 5.02 -7.49 16.70
C PHE A 64 5.80 -8.67 16.11
N GLY A 65 5.29 -9.29 15.03
CA GLY A 65 5.90 -10.43 14.34
C GLY A 65 6.67 -10.08 13.08
N GLU A 66 6.74 -8.79 12.69
CA GLU A 66 7.58 -8.31 11.58
C GLU A 66 9.09 -8.39 11.92
N GLU A 67 9.94 -8.07 10.96
CA GLU A 67 11.38 -8.00 11.17
C GLU A 67 11.73 -7.01 12.30
N PRO A 68 12.72 -7.33 13.15
CA PRO A 68 13.08 -6.49 14.30
C PRO A 68 13.29 -4.99 13.98
N PRO A 69 13.87 -4.59 12.83
CA PRO A 69 14.00 -3.18 12.46
C PRO A 69 12.66 -2.44 12.27
N LEU A 70 11.57 -3.13 11.93
CA LEU A 70 10.25 -2.54 11.72
C LEU A 70 9.41 -2.52 13.00
N VAL A 71 9.64 -3.45 13.92
CA VAL A 71 8.84 -3.60 15.14
C VAL A 71 9.19 -2.55 16.19
N GLY A 72 10.49 -2.31 16.41
CA GLY A 72 10.96 -1.45 17.51
C GLY A 72 10.31 -1.82 18.85
N MET A 73 9.87 -0.83 19.62
CA MET A 73 9.15 -1.05 20.89
C MET A 73 7.61 -0.97 20.75
N GLY A 74 7.11 -0.36 19.68
CA GLY A 74 5.69 -0.05 19.50
C GLY A 74 4.95 -0.92 18.49
N GLY A 75 5.64 -1.84 17.82
CA GLY A 75 5.09 -2.64 16.72
C GLY A 75 5.09 -1.90 15.39
N SER A 76 5.03 -2.68 14.30
CA SER A 76 4.77 -2.15 12.95
C SER A 76 3.27 -1.92 12.81
N GLY A 77 2.84 -0.70 12.49
CA GLY A 77 1.42 -0.37 12.28
C GLY A 77 0.95 -0.99 10.97
N THR A 78 0.50 -2.24 11.02
CA THR A 78 0.30 -3.07 9.84
C THR A 78 -1.15 -3.03 9.39
N ILE A 79 -1.34 -2.82 8.10
CA ILE A 79 -2.63 -2.85 7.43
C ILE A 79 -2.58 -3.95 6.37
N PHE A 80 -3.31 -5.04 6.64
CA PHE A 80 -3.47 -6.14 5.70
C PHE A 80 -4.55 -5.78 4.69
N LEU A 81 -4.13 -5.63 3.44
CA LEU A 81 -5.04 -5.39 2.32
C LEU A 81 -5.49 -6.74 1.75
N THR A 82 -6.75 -6.81 1.34
CA THR A 82 -7.25 -8.01 0.66
C THR A 82 -6.85 -8.01 -0.81
N HIS A 83 -7.07 -9.13 -1.49
CA HIS A 83 -6.70 -9.33 -2.88
C HIS A 83 -5.18 -9.32 -3.12
N CYS A 84 -4.75 -9.70 -4.32
CA CYS A 84 -3.35 -9.68 -4.72
C CYS A 84 -3.23 -9.70 -6.25
N ASN A 85 -2.24 -8.99 -6.80
CA ASN A 85 -1.86 -9.09 -8.21
C ASN A 85 -1.16 -10.42 -8.55
N LEU A 86 -0.71 -11.17 -7.54
CA LEU A 86 -0.19 -12.53 -7.67
C LEU A 86 -1.24 -13.58 -7.25
N ARG A 87 -0.95 -14.84 -7.58
CA ARG A 87 -1.78 -16.01 -7.22
C ARG A 87 -0.87 -17.16 -6.79
N CYS A 88 -0.09 -16.93 -5.74
CA CYS A 88 0.94 -17.88 -5.31
C CYS A 88 0.28 -19.19 -4.84
N VAL A 89 0.76 -20.33 -5.34
CA VAL A 89 0.24 -21.66 -4.92
C VAL A 89 0.53 -21.98 -3.45
N PHE A 90 1.48 -21.26 -2.85
CA PHE A 90 1.91 -21.37 -1.44
C PHE A 90 1.49 -20.14 -0.61
N CYS A 91 0.44 -19.41 -1.01
CA CYS A 91 0.02 -18.20 -0.31
C CYS A 91 -0.39 -18.48 1.14
N GLN A 92 0.37 -17.96 2.11
CA GLN A 92 0.04 -18.04 3.55
C GLN A 92 -1.23 -17.26 3.89
N ASN A 93 -1.49 -16.17 3.17
CA ASN A 93 -2.65 -15.29 3.35
C ASN A 93 -3.80 -15.62 2.38
N PHE A 94 -3.98 -16.89 2.00
CA PHE A 94 -4.95 -17.29 0.97
C PHE A 94 -6.36 -16.73 1.20
N HIS A 95 -6.88 -16.79 2.43
CA HIS A 95 -8.22 -16.27 2.73
C HIS A 95 -8.35 -14.76 2.51
N ILE A 96 -7.28 -14.00 2.72
CA ILE A 96 -7.26 -12.54 2.55
C ILE A 96 -6.95 -12.18 1.09
N SER A 97 -5.87 -12.71 0.55
CA SER A 97 -5.36 -12.37 -0.78
C SER A 97 -6.11 -13.05 -1.93
N HIS A 98 -6.61 -14.27 -1.73
CA HIS A 98 -7.31 -15.00 -2.79
C HIS A 98 -8.83 -14.85 -2.72
N ILE A 99 -9.40 -15.11 -1.54
CA ILE A 99 -10.86 -15.05 -1.34
C ILE A 99 -11.35 -13.61 -1.19
N GLY A 100 -10.51 -12.70 -0.68
CA GLY A 100 -10.86 -11.28 -0.54
C GLY A 100 -11.57 -10.94 0.77
N HIS A 101 -11.35 -11.70 1.84
CA HIS A 101 -11.98 -11.47 3.14
C HIS A 101 -11.50 -10.14 3.76
N GLY A 102 -12.43 -9.21 3.95
CA GLY A 102 -12.21 -7.89 4.55
C GLY A 102 -13.36 -6.93 4.21
N GLU A 103 -13.20 -5.67 4.58
CA GLU A 103 -14.20 -4.62 4.42
C GLU A 103 -13.74 -3.57 3.41
N GLU A 104 -14.68 -3.08 2.60
CA GLU A 104 -14.41 -2.00 1.66
C GLU A 104 -14.36 -0.65 2.41
N VAL A 105 -13.27 0.09 2.22
CA VAL A 105 -13.05 1.41 2.82
C VAL A 105 -12.60 2.41 1.76
N GLY A 106 -12.96 3.68 1.99
CA GLY A 106 -12.47 4.82 1.21
C GLY A 106 -11.11 5.31 1.71
N ALA A 107 -10.49 6.22 0.94
CA ALA A 107 -9.19 6.80 1.28
C ALA A 107 -9.20 7.56 2.61
N ASP A 108 -10.28 8.28 2.94
CA ASP A 108 -10.44 9.00 4.22
C ASP A 108 -10.41 8.04 5.42
N GLU A 109 -11.12 6.94 5.30
CA GLU A 109 -11.21 5.92 6.34
C GLU A 109 -9.86 5.20 6.51
N LEU A 110 -9.17 4.89 5.40
CA LEU A 110 -7.81 4.36 5.47
C LEU A 110 -6.86 5.37 6.13
N ALA A 111 -6.96 6.66 5.81
CA ALA A 111 -6.17 7.71 6.46
C ALA A 111 -6.42 7.74 7.97
N ARG A 112 -7.68 7.65 8.40
CA ARG A 112 -8.06 7.54 9.81
C ARG A 112 -7.42 6.32 10.49
N MET A 113 -7.42 5.16 9.84
CA MET A 113 -6.76 3.96 10.37
C MET A 113 -5.25 4.17 10.56
N THR A 114 -4.56 4.82 9.62
CA THR A 114 -3.12 5.11 9.77
C THR A 114 -2.82 6.03 10.96
N LEU A 115 -3.64 7.07 11.16
CA LEU A 115 -3.52 7.98 12.30
C LEU A 115 -3.82 7.29 13.63
N GLN A 116 -4.77 6.34 13.64
CA GLN A 116 -5.03 5.52 14.83
C GLN A 116 -3.84 4.65 15.20
N LEU A 117 -3.22 3.98 14.23
CA LEU A 117 -2.00 3.20 14.47
C LEU A 117 -0.87 4.07 15.01
N GLN A 118 -0.70 5.29 14.48
CA GLN A 118 0.22 6.27 15.04
C GLN A 118 -0.10 6.62 16.50
N ALA A 119 -1.35 6.93 16.81
CA ALA A 119 -1.77 7.24 18.18
C ALA A 119 -1.58 6.06 19.15
N MET A 120 -1.64 4.82 18.65
CA MET A 120 -1.36 3.60 19.41
C MET A 120 0.15 3.37 19.65
N GLY A 121 1.04 4.16 19.03
CA GLY A 121 2.49 4.07 19.21
C GLY A 121 3.23 3.24 18.16
N ALA A 122 2.61 3.00 17.00
CA ALA A 122 3.26 2.31 15.88
C ALA A 122 4.60 2.98 15.48
N GLN A 123 5.56 2.18 15.02
CA GLN A 123 6.85 2.68 14.54
C GLN A 123 6.82 3.12 13.06
N ASN A 124 5.85 2.60 12.31
CA ASN A 124 5.65 2.84 10.87
C ASN A 124 4.21 2.48 10.49
N ILE A 125 3.82 2.84 9.27
CA ILE A 125 2.61 2.33 8.63
C ILE A 125 3.04 1.34 7.55
N ASN A 126 2.71 0.06 7.75
CA ASN A 126 3.08 -1.04 6.88
C ASN A 126 1.88 -1.55 6.10
N PHE A 127 1.83 -1.24 4.82
CA PHE A 127 0.81 -1.80 3.94
C PHE A 127 1.28 -3.13 3.37
N VAL A 128 0.53 -4.19 3.63
CA VAL A 128 0.83 -5.54 3.13
C VAL A 128 0.03 -5.81 1.86
N THR A 129 0.71 -6.33 0.83
CA THR A 129 0.23 -6.50 -0.56
C THR A 129 -0.36 -5.24 -1.23
N PRO A 130 0.29 -4.07 -1.16
CA PRO A 130 -0.31 -2.78 -1.53
C PRO A 130 -0.40 -2.47 -3.03
N THR A 131 0.33 -3.20 -3.88
CA THR A 131 0.52 -2.88 -5.30
C THR A 131 -0.79 -2.57 -6.05
N HIS A 132 -1.82 -3.38 -5.86
CA HIS A 132 -3.10 -3.22 -6.56
C HIS A 132 -3.98 -2.10 -5.99
N TYR A 133 -3.63 -1.50 -4.86
CA TYR A 133 -4.30 -0.35 -4.25
C TYR A 133 -3.43 0.92 -4.24
N ALA A 134 -2.33 0.94 -4.98
CA ALA A 134 -1.37 2.02 -4.91
C ALA A 134 -1.97 3.43 -5.12
N PRO A 135 -2.87 3.67 -6.10
CA PRO A 135 -3.53 4.97 -6.24
C PRO A 135 -4.27 5.41 -4.98
N GLN A 136 -5.08 4.52 -4.42
CA GLN A 136 -5.94 4.82 -3.29
C GLN A 136 -5.14 4.95 -1.98
N ILE A 137 -4.05 4.20 -1.83
CA ILE A 137 -3.14 4.34 -0.69
C ILE A 137 -2.44 5.71 -0.74
N VAL A 138 -1.98 6.15 -1.91
CA VAL A 138 -1.32 7.47 -2.03
C VAL A 138 -2.30 8.59 -1.72
N GLU A 139 -3.56 8.47 -2.13
CA GLU A 139 -4.63 9.39 -1.73
C GLU A 139 -4.85 9.39 -0.20
N ALA A 140 -4.93 8.22 0.43
CA ALA A 140 -5.05 8.10 1.88
C ALA A 140 -3.85 8.70 2.64
N VAL A 141 -2.62 8.51 2.13
CA VAL A 141 -1.40 9.09 2.71
C VAL A 141 -1.40 10.60 2.57
N ALA A 142 -1.87 11.16 1.45
CA ALA A 142 -2.02 12.61 1.28
C ALA A 142 -2.98 13.20 2.35
N ILE A 143 -4.14 12.58 2.52
CA ILE A 143 -5.14 12.98 3.54
C ILE A 143 -4.55 12.84 4.95
N ALA A 144 -3.86 11.74 5.24
CA ALA A 144 -3.29 11.48 6.56
C ALA A 144 -2.15 12.46 6.87
N ALA A 145 -1.32 12.83 5.89
CA ALA A 145 -0.24 13.80 6.05
C ALA A 145 -0.78 15.18 6.46
N GLU A 146 -1.84 15.67 5.80
CA GLU A 146 -2.53 16.92 6.18
C GLU A 146 -3.12 16.86 7.60
N ARG A 147 -3.48 15.66 8.06
CA ARG A 147 -4.04 15.40 9.40
C ARG A 147 -2.97 15.06 10.46
N GLY A 148 -1.69 15.18 10.14
CA GLY A 148 -0.60 15.02 11.10
C GLY A 148 -0.02 13.62 11.21
N LEU A 149 -0.13 12.79 10.15
CA LEU A 149 0.67 11.56 10.05
C LEU A 149 2.15 11.91 9.92
N GLN A 150 2.98 11.33 10.78
CA GLN A 150 4.42 11.56 10.91
C GLN A 150 5.22 10.25 10.97
N LEU A 151 4.60 9.11 10.65
CA LEU A 151 5.26 7.81 10.64
C LEU A 151 5.73 7.43 9.23
N PRO A 152 6.89 6.76 9.10
CA PRO A 152 7.37 6.29 7.80
C PRO A 152 6.44 5.23 7.20
N ILE A 153 6.39 5.19 5.87
CA ILE A 153 5.59 4.23 5.11
C ILE A 153 6.44 3.04 4.69
N VAL A 154 5.99 1.83 5.06
CA VAL A 154 6.55 0.55 4.63
C VAL A 154 5.63 -0.06 3.57
N TRP A 155 6.25 -0.50 2.48
CA TRP A 155 5.60 -1.12 1.32
C TRP A 155 5.98 -2.59 1.24
N ASN A 156 5.22 -3.43 1.97
CA ASN A 156 5.43 -4.88 2.02
C ASN A 156 4.72 -5.56 0.84
N CYS A 157 5.47 -5.84 -0.22
CA CYS A 157 4.91 -6.20 -1.52
C CYS A 157 5.53 -7.47 -2.13
N GLY A 158 4.92 -7.96 -3.20
CA GLY A 158 5.46 -9.08 -3.98
C GLY A 158 6.59 -8.70 -4.94
N GLY A 159 6.90 -7.41 -5.11
CA GLY A 159 7.91 -6.91 -6.06
C GLY A 159 7.47 -6.84 -7.52
N TYR A 160 6.16 -6.87 -7.80
CA TYR A 160 5.58 -6.83 -9.16
C TYR A 160 4.76 -5.56 -9.41
N GLU A 161 5.31 -4.41 -9.03
CA GLU A 161 4.85 -3.08 -9.40
C GLU A 161 5.25 -2.75 -10.85
N SER A 162 4.46 -1.92 -11.54
CA SER A 162 4.93 -1.34 -12.80
C SER A 162 5.90 -0.18 -12.54
N LEU A 163 6.82 0.07 -13.48
CA LEU A 163 7.76 1.20 -13.38
C LEU A 163 7.08 2.56 -13.15
N PRO A 164 5.94 2.88 -13.81
CA PRO A 164 5.20 4.11 -13.50
C PRO A 164 4.75 4.21 -12.05
N VAL A 165 4.35 3.10 -11.43
CA VAL A 165 3.95 3.08 -10.00
C VAL A 165 5.16 3.32 -9.12
N ILE A 166 6.29 2.65 -9.35
CA ILE A 166 7.52 2.86 -8.56
C ILE A 166 7.96 4.34 -8.61
N ARG A 167 7.97 4.96 -9.81
CA ARG A 167 8.30 6.38 -9.96
C ARG A 167 7.31 7.30 -9.23
N ALA A 168 6.03 6.96 -9.22
CA ALA A 168 5.04 7.75 -8.51
C ALA A 168 5.21 7.65 -6.97
N LEU A 169 5.61 6.49 -6.47
CA LEU A 169 5.85 6.23 -5.04
C LEU A 169 7.18 6.78 -4.53
N GLU A 170 8.09 7.22 -5.40
CA GLU A 170 9.42 7.71 -5.03
C GLU A 170 9.32 8.92 -4.08
N GLY A 171 9.86 8.78 -2.87
CA GLY A 171 9.76 9.81 -1.83
C GLY A 171 8.41 9.85 -1.10
N ILE A 172 7.46 8.96 -1.44
CA ILE A 172 6.26 8.69 -0.63
C ILE A 172 6.51 7.51 0.31
N VAL A 173 7.07 6.43 -0.24
CA VAL A 173 7.44 5.22 0.50
C VAL A 173 8.87 5.37 1.03
N ASP A 174 9.06 5.06 2.32
CA ASP A 174 10.37 5.12 2.97
C ASP A 174 11.10 3.78 2.91
N ILE A 175 10.36 2.67 3.02
CA ILE A 175 10.92 1.31 3.06
C ILE A 175 10.14 0.41 2.11
N TYR A 176 10.85 -0.21 1.16
CA TYR A 176 10.30 -1.27 0.33
C TYR A 176 10.71 -2.63 0.86
N MET A 177 9.75 -3.53 1.00
CA MET A 177 9.98 -4.90 1.43
C MET A 177 9.40 -5.87 0.38
N PRO A 178 10.15 -6.12 -0.71
CA PRO A 178 9.71 -7.03 -1.76
C PRO A 178 10.03 -8.49 -1.42
N ASP A 179 9.04 -9.35 -1.53
CA ASP A 179 9.23 -10.79 -1.45
C ASP A 179 9.86 -11.34 -2.74
N LYS A 180 11.13 -11.72 -2.69
CA LYS A 180 11.76 -12.50 -3.77
C LYS A 180 11.25 -13.95 -3.74
N LYS A 181 10.24 -14.25 -4.57
CA LYS A 181 9.56 -15.57 -4.58
C LYS A 181 10.24 -16.62 -5.45
N PHE A 182 10.85 -16.20 -6.55
CA PHE A 182 11.53 -17.08 -7.50
C PHE A 182 12.84 -16.43 -7.95
N PHE A 183 13.83 -17.27 -8.25
CA PHE A 183 15.11 -16.87 -8.78
C PHE A 183 15.69 -18.01 -9.59
N ASP A 184 16.17 -17.69 -10.79
CA ASP A 184 16.92 -18.61 -11.62
C ASP A 184 18.38 -18.11 -11.67
N ASN A 185 19.32 -19.02 -11.49
CA ASN A 185 20.75 -18.76 -11.48
C ASN A 185 21.41 -19.04 -12.83
N ASP A 186 20.68 -19.62 -13.78
CA ASP A 186 21.22 -19.97 -15.08
C ASP A 186 21.15 -18.74 -16.00
N SER A 187 22.26 -17.98 -16.02
CA SER A 187 22.59 -16.93 -17.00
C SER A 187 23.84 -17.33 -17.78
#